data_AF-A0A3N5HPC1-F1
#
_entry.id   AF-A0A3N5HPC1-F1
#
_cell.length_a   1.000
_cell.length_b   1.000
_cell.length_c   1.000
_cell.angle_alpha   90.00
_cell.angle_beta   90.00
_cell.angle_gamma   90.00
#
_symmetry.space_group_name_H-M   'P 1'
#
loop_
_entity.id
_entity.type
_entity.pdbx_description
1 polymer ?
#
loop_
_entity_poly.entity_id
_entity_poly.type
_entity_poly.pdbx_seq_one_letter_code
_entity_poly.pdbx_strand_id
1 'polypeptide(L)'
;MELWPDILIAAFLVIGGFFGLVGSYGLIKLPNPMTRLHAPTKATTLGVGGVLIASMLSALFDRGVLSLHELLITLFLLLTAPITAHFIAKTHLHQNVRREDLPDTGTGAPWASESNRDIGSGKGVSE
;
A
#
# COMPACT_ATOMS: atom_id res chain seq x y z
N MET A 1 4.89 -25.04 31.75
CA MET A 1 5.11 -23.96 30.78
C MET A 1 4.32 -24.34 29.54
N GLU A 2 3.25 -23.61 29.25
CA GLU A 2 2.45 -23.81 28.04
C GLU A 2 3.28 -23.36 26.84
N LEU A 3 3.80 -24.29 26.02
CA LEU A 3 4.71 -23.98 24.89
C LEU A 3 3.97 -23.49 23.63
N TRP A 4 2.65 -23.61 23.61
CA TRP A 4 1.83 -23.29 22.45
C TRP A 4 1.88 -21.80 22.02
N PRO A 5 1.96 -20.80 22.92
CA PRO A 5 2.03 -19.38 22.54
C PRO A 5 3.32 -19.05 21.81
N ASP A 6 4.45 -19.60 22.28
CA ASP A 6 5.77 -19.37 21.70
C ASP A 6 5.82 -19.92 20.26
N ILE A 7 5.20 -21.08 20.02
CA ILE A 7 5.10 -21.69 18.69
C ILE A 7 4.27 -20.80 17.75
N LEU A 8 3.16 -20.24 18.23
CA LEU A 8 2.34 -19.31 17.43
C LEU A 8 3.10 -18.03 17.06
N ILE A 9 3.77 -17.41 18.04
CA ILE A 9 4.54 -16.18 17.85
C ILE A 9 5.66 -16.44 16.84
N ALA A 10 6.40 -17.55 17.00
CA ALA A 10 7.44 -17.96 16.06
C ALA A 10 6.89 -18.18 14.65
N ALA A 11 5.75 -18.86 14.51
CA ALA A 11 5.13 -19.09 13.21
C ALA A 11 4.75 -17.77 12.52
N PHE A 12 4.14 -16.82 13.25
CA PHE A 12 3.80 -15.50 12.71
C PHE A 12 5.04 -14.68 12.33
N LEU A 13 6.13 -14.76 13.10
CA LEU A 13 7.40 -14.10 12.77
C LEU A 13 8.04 -14.67 11.50
N VAL A 14 8.05 -16.01 11.35
CA VAL A 14 8.61 -16.67 10.16
C VAL A 14 7.79 -16.33 8.92
N ILE A 15 6.45 -16.41 9.01
CA ILE A 15 5.56 -16.01 7.92
C ILE A 15 5.75 -14.53 7.61
N GLY A 16 5.82 -13.68 8.64
CA GLY A 16 6.05 -12.25 8.54
C GLY A 16 7.32 -11.91 7.75
N GLY A 17 8.44 -12.54 8.14
CA GLY A 17 9.73 -12.41 7.49
C GLY A 17 9.74 -12.94 6.06
N PHE A 18 9.09 -14.09 5.80
CA PHE A 18 8.94 -14.64 4.46
C PHE A 18 8.23 -13.66 3.51
N PHE A 19 7.11 -13.07 3.93
CA PHE A 19 6.41 -12.06 3.14
C PHE A 19 7.24 -10.78 2.96
N GLY A 20 8.01 -10.36 3.97
CA GLY A 20 8.95 -9.23 3.85
C GLY A 20 10.04 -9.48 2.79
N LEU A 21 10.60 -10.69 2.75
CA LEU A 21 11.59 -11.11 1.75
C LEU A 21 10.99 -11.15 0.35
N VAL A 22 9.82 -11.81 0.19
CA VAL A 22 9.11 -11.89 -1.10
C VAL A 22 8.72 -10.50 -1.60
N GLY A 23 8.29 -9.61 -0.71
CA GLY A 23 7.99 -8.22 -1.04
C GLY A 23 9.17 -7.45 -1.59
N SER A 24 10.30 -7.53 -0.87
CA SER A 24 11.56 -6.89 -1.26
C SER A 24 12.08 -7.42 -2.59
N TYR A 25 12.03 -8.74 -2.78
CA TYR A 25 12.41 -9.37 -4.04
C TYR A 25 11.49 -8.97 -5.21
N GLY A 26 10.18 -8.96 -4.97
CA GLY A 26 9.19 -8.54 -5.97
C GLY A 26 9.38 -7.09 -6.41
N LEU A 27 9.77 -6.20 -5.50
CA LEU A 27 10.05 -4.79 -5.81
C LEU A 27 11.22 -4.60 -6.79
N ILE A 28 12.23 -5.47 -6.74
CA ILE A 28 13.41 -5.45 -7.61
C ILE A 28 13.12 -6.13 -8.96
N LYS A 29 12.35 -7.23 -8.97
CA LYS A 29 12.16 -8.05 -10.16
C LYS A 29 11.06 -7.58 -11.11
N LEU A 30 10.06 -6.84 -10.63
CA LEU A 30 8.91 -6.45 -11.44
C LEU A 30 9.25 -5.24 -12.35
N PRO A 31 8.93 -5.29 -13.66
CA PRO A 31 9.33 -4.26 -14.62
C PRO A 31 8.43 -3.01 -14.59
N ASN A 32 7.13 -3.16 -14.25
CA ASN A 32 6.17 -2.05 -14.28
C ASN A 32 5.92 -1.48 -12.88
N PRO A 33 5.93 -0.15 -12.69
CA PRO A 33 5.73 0.50 -11.38
C PRO A 33 4.41 0.13 -10.70
N MET A 34 3.32 -0.06 -11.46
CA MET A 34 2.04 -0.50 -10.89
C MET A 34 2.10 -1.95 -10.38
N THR A 35 2.80 -2.84 -11.10
CA THR A 35 3.04 -4.20 -10.63
C THR A 35 4.00 -4.23 -9.43
N ARG A 36 5.00 -3.34 -9.43
CA ARG A 36 5.92 -3.13 -8.30
C ARG A 36 5.23 -2.60 -7.06
N LEU A 37 4.05 -1.99 -7.14
CA LEU A 37 3.26 -1.55 -5.97
C LEU A 37 2.54 -2.71 -5.28
N HIS A 38 2.15 -3.75 -6.01
CA HIS A 38 1.47 -4.92 -5.46
C HIS A 38 2.36 -5.78 -4.56
N ALA A 39 3.65 -5.92 -4.88
CA ALA A 39 4.56 -6.74 -4.09
C ALA A 39 4.83 -6.15 -2.68
N PRO A 40 5.20 -4.86 -2.53
CA PRO A 40 5.34 -4.19 -1.24
C PRO A 40 4.03 -4.11 -0.47
N THR A 41 2.88 -3.86 -1.11
CA THR A 41 1.61 -3.82 -0.36
C THR A 41 1.30 -5.17 0.27
N LYS A 42 1.43 -6.29 -0.46
CA LYS A 42 1.25 -7.64 0.11
C LYS A 42 2.21 -7.92 1.28
N ALA A 43 3.46 -7.48 1.14
CA ALA A 43 4.47 -7.65 2.17
C ALA A 43 4.19 -6.81 3.42
N THR A 44 3.66 -5.60 3.28
CA THR A 44 3.29 -4.80 4.44
C THR A 44 2.05 -5.37 5.15
N THR A 45 0.99 -5.72 4.41
CA THR A 45 -0.25 -6.20 5.06
C THR A 45 -0.08 -7.56 5.74
N LEU A 46 0.59 -8.51 5.09
CA LEU A 46 0.78 -9.87 5.64
C LEU A 46 2.08 -9.99 6.46
N GLY A 47 3.15 -9.35 6.00
CA GLY A 47 4.46 -9.40 6.65
C GLY A 47 4.47 -8.59 7.95
N VAL A 48 4.36 -7.27 7.82
CA VAL A 48 4.33 -6.36 8.98
C VAL A 48 3.11 -6.64 9.84
N GLY A 49 1.91 -6.81 9.25
CA GLY A 49 0.70 -7.19 9.99
C GLY A 49 0.87 -8.48 10.82
N GLY A 50 1.57 -9.49 10.27
CA GLY A 50 1.86 -10.72 11.00
C GLY A 50 2.81 -10.52 12.19
N VAL A 51 3.88 -9.73 12.00
CA VAL A 51 4.81 -9.37 13.08
C VAL A 51 4.10 -8.59 14.19
N LEU A 52 3.14 -7.74 13.83
CA LEU A 52 2.36 -6.96 14.79
C LEU A 52 1.41 -7.82 15.63
N ILE A 53 0.75 -8.81 15.00
CA ILE A 53 -0.06 -9.79 15.72
C ILE A 53 0.82 -10.61 16.68
N ALA A 54 2.00 -11.05 16.23
CA ALA A 54 2.97 -11.71 17.09
C ALA A 54 3.40 -10.85 18.30
N SER A 55 3.67 -9.55 18.08
CA SER A 55 4.01 -8.60 19.15
C SER A 55 2.86 -8.44 20.14
N MET A 56 1.62 -8.26 19.66
CA MET A 56 0.45 -8.14 20.53
C MET A 56 0.20 -9.41 21.35
N LEU A 57 0.37 -10.60 20.76
CA LEU A 57 0.29 -11.86 21.49
C LEU A 57 1.37 -11.92 22.58
N SER A 58 2.63 -11.63 22.24
CA SER A 58 3.73 -11.63 23.20
C SER A 58 3.48 -10.66 24.37
N ALA A 59 3.04 -9.44 24.08
CA ALA A 59 2.73 -8.43 25.10
C ALA A 59 1.57 -8.85 26.02
N LEU A 60 0.55 -9.53 25.46
CA LEU A 60 -0.58 -10.06 26.21
C LEU A 60 -0.15 -11.17 27.18
N PHE A 61 0.74 -12.07 26.74
CA PHE A 61 1.22 -13.18 27.56
C PHE A 61 2.24 -12.76 28.63
N ASP A 62 3.13 -11.81 28.34
CA ASP A 62 4.20 -11.41 29.27
C ASP A 62 3.78 -10.35 30.29
N ARG A 63 3.00 -9.34 29.86
CA ARG A 63 2.75 -8.14 30.68
C ARG A 63 1.28 -7.91 30.99
N GLY A 64 0.36 -8.55 30.26
CA GLY A 64 -1.09 -8.37 30.42
C GLY A 64 -1.60 -6.95 30.09
N VAL A 65 -0.73 -6.07 29.56
CA VAL A 65 -1.05 -4.69 29.21
C VAL A 65 -0.49 -4.38 27.83
N LEU A 66 -1.36 -3.98 26.91
CA LEU A 66 -0.93 -3.48 25.61
C LEU A 66 -0.31 -2.09 25.76
N SER A 67 0.95 -1.94 25.35
CA SER A 67 1.61 -0.65 25.35
C SER A 67 1.07 0.22 24.21
N LEU A 68 0.68 1.46 24.53
CA LEU A 68 0.27 2.45 23.51
C LEU A 68 1.34 2.65 22.44
N HIS A 69 2.61 2.47 22.78
CA HIS A 69 3.73 2.65 21.86
C HIS A 69 3.71 1.62 20.71
N GLU A 70 3.44 0.34 21.03
CA GLU A 70 3.35 -0.73 20.03
C GLU A 70 2.18 -0.51 19.08
N LEU A 71 1.02 -0.10 19.62
CA LEU A 71 -0.15 0.25 18.83
C LEU A 71 0.13 1.45 17.90
N LEU A 72 0.84 2.47 18.39
CA LEU A 72 1.17 3.66 17.60
C LEU A 72 2.11 3.33 16.44
N ILE A 73 3.15 2.52 16.69
CA ILE A 73 4.09 2.06 15.65
C ILE A 73 3.36 1.24 14.60
N THR A 74 2.51 0.30 15.05
CA THR A 74 1.65 -0.52 14.19
C THR A 74 0.81 0.34 13.27
N LEU A 75 0.05 1.25 13.86
CA LEU A 75 -0.89 2.12 13.16
C LEU A 75 -0.16 3.02 12.18
N PHE A 76 0.95 3.62 12.60
CA PHE A 76 1.76 4.50 11.77
C PHE A 76 2.31 3.76 10.54
N LEU A 77 2.98 2.62 10.73
CA LEU A 77 3.52 1.83 9.61
C LEU A 77 2.43 1.39 8.63
N LEU A 78 1.29 0.96 9.15
CA LEU A 78 0.19 0.45 8.35
C LEU A 78 -0.57 1.57 7.61
N LEU A 79 -0.59 2.82 8.13
CA LEU A 79 -1.15 3.99 7.45
C LEU A 79 -0.20 4.60 6.43
N THR A 80 1.09 4.72 6.76
CA THR A 80 2.08 5.34 5.87
C THR A 80 2.19 4.58 4.56
N ALA A 81 2.22 3.24 4.60
CA ALA A 81 2.35 2.42 3.41
C ALA A 81 1.24 2.62 2.34
N PRO A 82 -0.07 2.54 2.65
CA PRO A 82 -1.14 2.75 1.69
C PRO A 82 -1.24 4.21 1.22
N ILE A 83 -0.95 5.19 2.09
CA ILE A 83 -0.93 6.61 1.69
C ILE A 83 0.17 6.86 0.66
N THR A 84 1.39 6.37 0.91
CA THR A 84 2.49 6.46 -0.05
C THR A 84 2.16 5.71 -1.34
N ALA A 85 1.57 4.52 -1.26
CA ALA A 85 1.16 3.76 -2.42
C ALA A 85 0.13 4.51 -3.29
N HIS A 86 -0.88 5.12 -2.65
CA HIS A 86 -1.88 5.92 -3.35
C HIS A 86 -1.27 7.13 -4.05
N PHE A 87 -0.33 7.83 -3.39
CA PHE A 87 0.37 8.96 -3.99
C PHE A 87 1.19 8.54 -5.21
N ILE A 88 1.95 7.44 -5.12
CA ILE A 88 2.72 6.90 -6.25
C ILE A 88 1.81 6.48 -7.41
N ALA A 89 0.67 5.84 -7.13
CA ALA A 89 -0.29 5.46 -8.16
C ALA A 89 -0.85 6.69 -8.89
N LYS A 90 -1.21 7.75 -8.14
CA LYS A 90 -1.73 9.01 -8.71
C LYS A 90 -0.68 9.73 -9.55
N THR A 91 0.57 9.81 -9.10
CA THR A 91 1.65 10.42 -9.89
C THR A 91 1.96 9.61 -11.13
N HIS A 92 1.97 8.28 -11.03
CA HIS A 92 2.18 7.40 -12.18
C HIS A 92 1.09 7.60 -13.25
N LEU A 93 -0.18 7.69 -12.83
CA LEU A 93 -1.31 7.95 -13.73
C LEU A 93 -1.15 9.30 -14.44
N HIS A 94 -0.82 10.36 -13.70
CA HIS A 94 -0.62 11.70 -14.29
C HIS A 94 0.59 11.79 -15.23
N GLN A 95 1.63 10.96 -15.05
CA GLN A 95 2.83 10.99 -15.89
C GLN A 95 2.73 10.09 -17.13
N ASN A 96 2.01 8.97 -17.04
CA ASN A 96 2.05 7.92 -18.08
C ASN A 96 0.75 7.76 -18.86
N VAL A 97 -0.38 8.27 -18.37
CA VAL A 97 -1.63 8.23 -19.14
C VAL A 97 -1.79 9.52 -19.93
N ARG A 98 -1.74 9.41 -21.25
CA ARG A 98 -1.97 10.53 -22.17
C ARG A 98 -3.45 10.62 -22.51
N ARG A 99 -3.93 11.80 -22.89
CA ARG A 99 -5.33 12.02 -23.28
C ARG A 99 -5.79 11.11 -24.41
N GLU A 100 -4.88 10.83 -25.34
CA GLU A 100 -5.08 9.98 -26.51
C GLU A 100 -5.29 8.49 -26.15
N ASP A 101 -4.84 8.05 -24.97
CA ASP A 101 -5.02 6.67 -24.50
C ASP A 101 -6.31 6.47 -23.68
N LEU A 102 -7.04 7.56 -23.39
CA LEU A 102 -8.28 7.50 -22.61
C LEU A 102 -9.43 7.02 -23.49
N PRO A 103 -10.27 6.08 -23.00
CA PRO A 103 -11.48 5.69 -23.71
C PRO A 103 -12.45 6.87 -23.77
N ASP A 104 -13.20 6.94 -24.87
CA ASP A 104 -14.26 7.93 -25.06
C ASP A 104 -15.27 7.82 -23.91
N THR A 105 -15.63 8.96 -23.33
CA THR A 105 -16.56 9.04 -22.21
C THR A 105 -18.02 8.84 -22.66
N GLY A 106 -18.29 8.86 -23.97
CA GLY A 106 -19.63 8.69 -24.54
C GLY A 106 -20.62 9.81 -24.15
N THR A 107 -20.12 10.85 -23.49
CA THR A 107 -20.90 11.99 -22.97
C THR A 107 -20.51 13.31 -23.64
N GLY A 108 -19.54 13.28 -24.55
CA GLY A 108 -19.00 14.48 -25.22
C GLY A 108 -18.18 15.39 -24.30
N ALA A 109 -18.04 15.05 -23.01
CA ALA A 109 -17.25 15.79 -22.05
C ALA A 109 -15.90 15.09 -21.79
N PRO A 110 -14.80 15.85 -21.59
CA PRO A 110 -13.51 15.27 -21.21
C PRO A 110 -13.60 14.61 -19.83
N TRP A 111 -12.70 13.66 -19.55
CA TRP A 111 -12.58 13.03 -18.23
C TRP A 111 -12.45 14.07 -17.11
N ALA A 112 -13.01 13.79 -15.93
CA ALA A 112 -13.00 14.73 -14.80
C ALA A 112 -11.59 15.15 -14.34
N SER A 113 -10.57 14.31 -14.57
CA SER A 113 -9.16 14.65 -14.33
C SER A 113 -8.60 15.68 -15.32
N GLU A 114 -9.27 15.87 -16.44
CA GLU A 114 -8.83 16.66 -17.59
C GLU A 114 -9.64 17.94 -17.81
N SER A 115 -10.82 18.08 -17.17
CA SER A 115 -11.73 19.22 -17.37
C SER A 115 -11.10 20.58 -17.07
N ASN A 116 -10.15 20.63 -16.12
CA ASN A 116 -9.47 21.86 -15.72
C ASN A 116 -8.30 22.25 -16.65
N ARG A 117 -7.82 21.34 -17.52
CA ARG A 117 -6.74 21.65 -18.48
C ARG A 117 -7.26 22.44 -19.69
N ASP A 118 -8.55 22.36 -19.98
CA ASP A 118 -9.17 23.06 -21.11
C ASP A 118 -9.43 24.53 -20.82
N ILE A 119 -9.56 24.93 -19.55
CA ILE A 119 -9.84 26.31 -19.13
C ILE A 119 -8.62 27.23 -19.36
N GLY A 120 -7.40 26.67 -19.34
CA GLY A 120 -6.14 27.40 -19.57
C GLY A 120 -5.67 27.41 -21.03
N SER A 121 -6.18 26.50 -21.87
CA SER A 121 -5.94 26.49 -23.31
C SER A 121 -7.05 27.31 -23.96
N GLY A 122 -6.83 28.61 -24.18
CA GLY A 122 -7.73 29.52 -24.88
C GLY A 122 -8.03 29.10 -26.33
N LYS A 123 -8.66 27.94 -26.53
CA LYS A 123 -9.45 27.64 -27.71
C LYS A 123 -10.87 28.00 -27.35
N GLY A 124 -11.27 29.15 -27.88
CA GLY A 124 -12.61 29.66 -27.75
C GLY A 124 -13.62 28.59 -28.08
N VAL A 125 -14.70 28.63 -27.31
CA VAL A 125 -16.02 28.25 -27.78
C VAL A 125 -16.23 29.00 -29.10
N SER A 126 -16.01 28.31 -30.21
CA SER A 126 -16.48 28.71 -31.53
C SER A 126 -17.29 27.54 -32.06
N GLU A 127 -18.56 27.50 -31.67
CA GLU A 127 -19.76 27.49 -32.51
C GLU A 127 -20.99 27.10 -31.67
#